data_AF-A0A3D5L187-F1
#
_entry.id   AF-A0A3D5L187-F1
#
_cell.length_a   1.000
_cell.length_b   1.000
_cell.length_c   1.000
_cell.angle_alpha   90.00
_cell.angle_beta   90.00
_cell.angle_gamma   90.00
#
_symmetry.space_group_name_H-M   'P 1'
#
loop_
_entity.id
_entity.type
_entity.pdbx_description
1 polymer ?
#
loop_
_entity_poly.entity_id
_entity_poly.type
_entity_poly.pdbx_seq_one_letter_code
_entity_poly.pdbx_strand_id
1 'polypeptide(L)'
;MKCIGSTVLDPEALKEDRKSMHKIGPCGVGRKAIYLNSFYFSRRYYICWQDIARVFKRVALSKGGYSGKGVFASIPYLVVEKKDGSVKQCNFKFEEQVDKILAKVEEEHPNIKTHSRASEEKLEKAAHALEMTYVDSLTPEAEQTIAILSDAKRMLERGSTWKELTFAAKNKRVQDNIRPTWRITAILLFGGAALLALYGIYSFTQHGSYSLEFLLAGLAILAVVLAARVLPTGTQNRKAAEKDWQTALADMERYLKNQQRGQGTFPVPVQYAHPIVLERMIRIVRQGKAQTPEEALDVLKSELRALNRSVTVSQSEYDEITAIKPMFLVCNYE
;
A
#
# COMPACT_ATOMS: atom_id res chain seq x y z
N MET A 1 -3.30 -5.84 -37.03
CA MET A 1 -3.51 -6.18 -35.60
C MET A 1 -4.60 -7.25 -35.55
N LYS A 2 -4.57 -8.23 -34.64
CA LYS A 2 -5.54 -9.35 -34.67
C LYS A 2 -6.61 -9.16 -33.58
N CYS A 3 -7.89 -9.18 -33.95
CA CYS A 3 -8.97 -9.26 -32.97
C CYS A 3 -8.98 -10.67 -32.35
N ILE A 4 -9.14 -10.75 -31.03
CA ILE A 4 -9.33 -12.03 -30.32
C ILE A 4 -10.64 -12.04 -29.51
N GLY A 5 -11.49 -11.01 -29.70
CA GLY A 5 -12.88 -10.94 -29.24
C GLY A 5 -13.88 -11.26 -30.35
N SER A 6 -15.16 -11.21 -30.02
CA SER A 6 -16.29 -11.38 -30.95
C SER A 6 -16.55 -10.13 -31.80
N THR A 7 -16.26 -8.96 -31.27
CA THR A 7 -16.49 -7.68 -31.93
C THR A 7 -15.24 -7.22 -32.66
N VAL A 8 -15.35 -6.97 -33.96
CA VAL A 8 -14.28 -6.43 -34.80
C VAL A 8 -14.51 -4.94 -35.00
N LEU A 9 -13.49 -4.12 -34.74
CA LEU A 9 -13.54 -2.70 -35.04
C LEU A 9 -13.34 -2.47 -36.54
N ASP A 10 -14.05 -1.48 -37.09
CA ASP A 10 -13.76 -0.93 -38.40
C ASP A 10 -12.27 -0.54 -38.53
N PRO A 11 -11.62 -0.76 -39.68
CA PRO A 11 -10.19 -0.49 -39.84
C PRO A 11 -9.75 0.94 -39.49
N GLU A 12 -10.54 1.96 -39.81
CA GLU A 12 -10.18 3.35 -39.48
C GLU A 12 -10.41 3.63 -37.99
N ALA A 13 -11.50 3.14 -37.41
CA ALA A 13 -11.75 3.21 -35.97
C ALA A 13 -10.64 2.51 -35.16
N LEU A 14 -10.15 1.35 -35.64
CA LEU A 14 -9.06 0.61 -35.02
C LEU A 14 -7.74 1.38 -35.09
N LYS A 15 -7.47 2.03 -36.22
CA LYS A 15 -6.26 2.81 -36.46
C LYS A 15 -6.23 4.05 -35.57
N GLU A 16 -7.36 4.73 -35.43
CA GLU A 16 -7.52 5.89 -34.55
C GLU A 16 -7.37 5.48 -33.08
N ASP A 17 -8.13 4.49 -32.62
CA ASP A 17 -8.12 4.05 -31.22
C ASP A 17 -6.74 3.55 -30.79
N ARG A 18 -6.03 2.85 -31.69
CA ARG A 18 -4.65 2.41 -31.47
C ARG A 18 -3.67 3.58 -31.38
N LYS A 19 -3.89 4.66 -32.13
CA LYS A 19 -3.01 5.85 -32.06
C LYS A 19 -3.20 6.59 -30.74
N SER A 20 -4.44 6.70 -30.25
CA SER A 20 -4.78 7.40 -29.01
C SER A 20 -4.68 6.55 -27.74
N MET A 21 -4.33 5.26 -27.84
CA MET A 21 -4.25 4.39 -26.67
C MET A 21 -3.16 4.82 -25.69
N HIS A 22 -3.44 4.61 -24.41
CA HIS A 22 -2.46 4.77 -23.36
C HIS A 22 -1.58 3.52 -23.30
N LYS A 23 -0.30 3.68 -23.68
CA LYS A 23 0.66 2.57 -23.73
C LYS A 23 1.22 2.31 -22.34
N ILE A 24 0.90 1.14 -21.78
CA ILE A 24 1.35 0.75 -20.45
C ILE A 24 2.02 -0.63 -20.55
N GLY A 25 3.35 -0.64 -20.40
CA GLY A 25 4.14 -1.85 -20.57
C GLY A 25 3.96 -2.50 -21.95
N PRO A 26 3.77 -3.83 -22.03
CA PRO A 26 3.52 -4.54 -23.28
C PRO A 26 2.06 -4.43 -23.80
N CYS A 27 1.16 -3.81 -23.04
CA CYS A 27 -0.26 -3.62 -23.38
C CYS A 27 -0.60 -2.15 -23.66
N GLY A 28 -1.87 -1.85 -23.90
CA GLY A 28 -2.39 -0.50 -23.98
C GLY A 28 -3.90 -0.42 -23.76
N VAL A 29 -4.38 0.71 -23.28
CA VAL A 29 -5.80 0.99 -22.98
C VAL A 29 -6.29 2.04 -23.97
N GLY A 30 -7.12 1.63 -24.93
CA GLY A 30 -7.82 2.52 -25.86
C GLY A 30 -9.22 2.85 -25.37
N ARG A 31 -9.90 3.77 -26.07
CA ARG A 31 -11.29 4.14 -25.78
C ARG A 31 -12.26 3.04 -26.20
N LYS A 32 -11.96 2.32 -27.28
CA LYS A 32 -12.82 1.26 -27.86
C LYS A 32 -12.37 -0.16 -27.49
N ALA A 33 -11.08 -0.36 -27.31
CA ALA A 33 -10.51 -1.68 -27.03
C ALA A 33 -9.31 -1.66 -26.08
N ILE A 34 -9.07 -2.80 -25.43
CA ILE A 34 -7.80 -3.09 -24.77
C ILE A 34 -6.85 -3.79 -25.74
N TYR A 35 -5.59 -3.39 -25.73
CA TYR A 35 -4.53 -3.90 -26.61
C TYR A 35 -3.57 -4.79 -25.83
N LEU A 36 -3.43 -6.03 -26.27
CA LEU A 36 -2.77 -7.11 -25.53
C LEU A 36 -1.53 -7.63 -26.25
N ASN A 37 -0.55 -8.11 -25.50
CA ASN A 37 0.68 -8.65 -26.07
C ASN A 37 0.52 -10.11 -26.55
N SER A 38 1.42 -10.46 -27.47
CA SER A 38 1.85 -11.84 -27.69
C SER A 38 3.12 -12.11 -26.89
N PHE A 39 3.63 -13.34 -26.93
CA PHE A 39 4.88 -13.70 -26.26
C PHE A 39 6.07 -12.86 -26.74
N TYR A 40 6.11 -12.49 -28.02
CA TYR A 40 7.23 -11.78 -28.65
C TYR A 40 6.93 -10.31 -28.99
N PHE A 41 5.67 -9.96 -29.22
CA PHE A 41 5.27 -8.64 -29.70
C PHE A 41 4.24 -7.98 -28.79
N SER A 42 4.54 -6.77 -28.34
CA SER A 42 3.62 -5.89 -27.61
C SER A 42 2.43 -5.45 -28.46
N ARG A 43 1.23 -5.37 -27.87
CA ARG A 43 0.00 -4.84 -28.51
C ARG A 43 -0.31 -5.47 -29.88
N ARG A 44 -0.16 -6.79 -30.00
CA ARG A 44 -0.41 -7.56 -31.23
C ARG A 44 -1.88 -7.93 -31.41
N TYR A 45 -2.59 -8.02 -30.29
CA TYR A 45 -3.99 -8.39 -30.19
C TYR A 45 -4.83 -7.24 -29.64
N TYR A 46 -6.12 -7.25 -29.92
CA TYR A 46 -7.08 -6.35 -29.27
C TYR A 46 -8.39 -7.08 -28.95
N ILE A 47 -9.08 -6.59 -27.92
CA ILE A 47 -10.43 -7.02 -27.52
C ILE A 47 -11.25 -5.76 -27.26
N CYS A 48 -12.43 -5.66 -27.87
CA CYS A 48 -13.34 -4.54 -27.62
C CYS A 48 -13.90 -4.62 -26.20
N TRP A 49 -14.11 -3.47 -25.55
CA TRP A 49 -14.60 -3.44 -24.16
C TRP A 49 -15.92 -4.18 -23.96
N GLN A 50 -16.81 -4.15 -24.96
CA GLN A 50 -18.10 -4.85 -24.92
C GLN A 50 -18.00 -6.38 -24.87
N ASP A 51 -16.87 -6.96 -25.30
CA ASP A 51 -16.63 -8.41 -25.26
C ASP A 51 -16.02 -8.88 -23.93
N ILE A 52 -15.63 -7.94 -23.06
CA ILE A 52 -14.89 -8.21 -21.83
C ILE A 52 -15.87 -8.38 -20.66
N ALA A 53 -15.63 -9.40 -19.85
CA ALA A 53 -16.32 -9.61 -18.59
C ALA A 53 -15.50 -9.10 -17.41
N ARG A 54 -14.20 -9.39 -17.39
CA ARG A 54 -13.28 -8.99 -16.31
C ARG A 54 -11.89 -8.68 -16.81
N VAL A 55 -11.19 -7.80 -16.11
CA VAL A 55 -9.76 -7.51 -16.33
C VAL A 55 -9.08 -7.46 -14.98
N PHE A 56 -8.28 -8.45 -14.61
CA PHE A 56 -7.72 -8.51 -13.26
C PHE A 56 -6.23 -8.85 -13.24
N LYS A 57 -5.56 -8.49 -12.15
CA LYS A 57 -4.17 -8.84 -11.88
C LYS A 57 -4.08 -10.25 -11.31
N ARG A 58 -3.12 -11.03 -11.80
CA ARG A 58 -2.71 -12.31 -11.20
C ARG A 58 -1.20 -12.32 -11.02
N VAL A 59 -0.72 -12.60 -9.81
CA VAL A 59 0.71 -12.72 -9.53
C VAL A 59 1.05 -14.19 -9.33
N ALA A 60 1.92 -14.73 -10.18
CA ALA A 60 2.47 -16.07 -9.98
C ALA A 60 3.79 -15.94 -9.20
N LEU A 61 3.99 -16.79 -8.20
CA LEU A 61 5.26 -16.90 -7.47
C LEU A 61 6.11 -18.01 -8.06
N SER A 62 7.43 -17.80 -8.12
CA SER A 62 8.38 -18.86 -8.46
C SER A 62 8.26 -20.02 -7.45
N LYS A 63 8.73 -21.21 -7.86
CA LYS A 63 8.79 -22.39 -6.97
C LYS A 63 9.53 -22.09 -5.66
N GLY A 64 10.54 -21.21 -5.69
CA GLY A 64 11.25 -20.74 -4.50
C GLY A 64 10.47 -19.77 -3.62
N GLY A 65 9.53 -19.00 -4.20
CA GLY A 65 8.60 -18.19 -3.43
C GLY A 65 7.48 -19.00 -2.76
N TYR A 66 7.13 -20.17 -3.29
CA TYR A 66 6.18 -21.08 -2.66
C TYR A 66 6.84 -21.98 -1.60
N SER A 67 8.06 -22.47 -1.84
CA SER A 67 8.78 -23.37 -0.93
C SER A 67 9.65 -22.68 0.12
N GLY A 68 9.86 -21.37 0.01
CA GLY A 68 10.82 -20.62 0.83
C GLY A 68 12.29 -20.96 0.53
N LYS A 69 12.58 -21.72 -0.54
CA LYS A 69 13.94 -22.15 -0.94
C LYS A 69 14.18 -21.81 -2.41
N GLY A 70 15.12 -20.89 -2.68
CA GLY A 70 15.53 -20.50 -4.03
C GLY A 70 15.19 -19.04 -4.39
N VAL A 71 15.41 -18.66 -5.65
CA VAL A 71 15.20 -17.27 -6.11
C VAL A 71 13.71 -16.92 -6.08
N PHE A 72 13.36 -15.92 -5.27
CA PHE A 72 12.03 -15.34 -5.19
C PHE A 72 11.81 -14.44 -6.40
N ALA A 73 10.92 -14.85 -7.31
CA ALA A 73 10.51 -14.02 -8.43
C ALA A 73 8.98 -14.04 -8.52
N SER A 74 8.36 -12.87 -8.49
CA SER A 74 6.96 -12.69 -8.81
C SER A 74 6.83 -12.35 -10.30
N ILE A 75 5.90 -13.02 -10.98
CA ILE A 75 5.58 -12.75 -12.38
C ILE A 75 4.15 -12.20 -12.42
N PRO A 76 3.98 -10.89 -12.60
CA PRO A 76 2.67 -10.27 -12.70
C PRO A 76 2.05 -10.51 -14.08
N TYR A 77 0.76 -10.83 -14.09
CA TYR A 77 -0.04 -10.98 -15.29
C TYR A 77 -1.26 -10.06 -15.24
N LEU A 78 -1.56 -9.45 -16.38
CA LEU A 78 -2.89 -8.94 -16.68
C LEU A 78 -3.71 -10.09 -17.29
N VAL A 79 -4.89 -10.34 -16.73
CA VAL A 79 -5.80 -11.39 -17.18
C VAL A 79 -7.08 -10.72 -17.69
N VAL A 80 -7.42 -10.96 -18.95
CA VAL A 80 -8.66 -10.48 -19.57
C VAL A 80 -9.57 -11.68 -19.80
N GLU A 81 -10.66 -11.75 -19.04
CA GLU A 81 -11.74 -12.73 -19.18
C GLU A 81 -12.81 -12.14 -20.11
N LYS A 82 -13.09 -12.83 -21.22
CA LYS A 82 -14.16 -12.44 -22.14
C LYS A 82 -15.51 -12.99 -21.66
N LYS A 83 -16.59 -12.40 -22.17
CA LYS A 83 -17.97 -12.86 -21.88
C LYS A 83 -18.24 -14.29 -22.36
N ASP A 84 -17.49 -14.78 -23.36
CA ASP A 84 -17.52 -16.16 -23.83
C ASP A 84 -16.80 -17.16 -22.89
N GLY A 85 -16.23 -16.69 -21.78
CA GLY A 85 -15.50 -17.50 -20.79
C GLY A 85 -14.04 -17.77 -21.13
N SER A 86 -13.57 -17.42 -22.33
CA SER A 86 -12.17 -17.60 -22.68
C SER A 86 -11.29 -16.46 -22.16
N VAL A 87 -10.02 -16.79 -21.89
CA VAL A 87 -9.12 -15.92 -21.12
C VAL A 87 -7.84 -15.64 -21.90
N LYS A 88 -7.44 -14.37 -21.95
CA LYS A 88 -6.11 -13.95 -22.44
C LYS A 88 -5.27 -13.43 -21.28
N GLN A 89 -4.06 -13.97 -21.15
CA GLN A 89 -3.08 -13.55 -20.16
C GLN A 89 -1.90 -12.85 -20.84
N CYS A 90 -1.42 -11.79 -20.19
CA CYS A 90 -0.31 -10.95 -20.62
C CYS A 90 0.66 -10.77 -19.45
N ASN A 91 1.90 -11.23 -19.61
CA ASN A 91 2.94 -11.07 -18.59
C ASN A 91 3.52 -9.66 -18.59
N PHE A 92 3.88 -9.17 -17.41
CA PHE A 92 4.52 -7.88 -17.20
C PHE A 92 5.85 -8.05 -16.47
N LYS A 93 6.78 -7.13 -16.71
CA LYS A 93 8.03 -7.06 -15.95
C LYS A 93 7.85 -6.35 -14.60
N PHE A 94 6.94 -5.37 -14.56
CA PHE A 94 6.70 -4.55 -13.38
C PHE A 94 5.22 -4.62 -13.01
N GLU A 95 4.93 -4.94 -11.75
CA GLU A 95 3.57 -5.08 -11.24
C GLU A 95 2.77 -3.77 -11.33
N GLU A 96 3.42 -2.64 -11.03
CA GLU A 96 2.84 -1.30 -11.10
C GLU A 96 2.23 -0.96 -12.47
N GLN A 97 2.73 -1.58 -13.55
CA GLN A 97 2.16 -1.39 -14.89
C GLN A 97 0.82 -2.10 -15.04
N VAL A 98 0.61 -3.24 -14.37
CA VAL A 98 -0.69 -3.90 -14.31
C VAL A 98 -1.65 -3.03 -13.49
N ASP A 99 -1.20 -2.52 -12.35
CA ASP A 99 -2.02 -1.65 -11.48
C ASP A 99 -2.46 -0.37 -12.20
N LYS A 100 -1.58 0.25 -12.99
CA LYS A 100 -1.94 1.41 -13.84
C LYS A 100 -3.00 1.08 -14.90
N ILE A 101 -3.00 -0.13 -15.45
CA ILE A 101 -4.04 -0.57 -16.38
C ILE A 101 -5.35 -0.75 -15.63
N LEU A 102 -5.33 -1.43 -14.48
CA LEU A 102 -6.54 -1.67 -13.68
C LEU A 102 -7.19 -0.37 -13.23
N ALA A 103 -6.41 0.57 -12.68
CA ALA A 103 -6.90 1.88 -12.28
C ALA A 103 -7.60 2.62 -13.44
N LYS A 104 -7.05 2.51 -14.64
CA LYS A 104 -7.64 3.14 -15.83
C LYS A 104 -8.89 2.43 -16.33
N VAL A 105 -8.95 1.10 -16.19
CA VAL A 105 -10.17 0.33 -16.47
C VAL A 105 -11.26 0.68 -15.47
N GLU A 106 -10.95 0.84 -14.18
CA GLU A 106 -11.92 1.26 -13.16
C GLU A 106 -12.46 2.66 -13.45
N GLU A 107 -11.59 3.58 -13.87
CA GLU A 107 -11.94 4.96 -14.22
C GLU A 107 -12.81 5.04 -15.49
N GLU A 108 -12.39 4.39 -16.59
CA GLU A 108 -13.03 4.54 -17.91
C GLU A 108 -14.16 3.52 -18.14
N HIS A 109 -14.15 2.39 -17.42
CA HIS A 109 -15.07 1.26 -17.61
C HIS A 109 -15.51 0.63 -16.28
N PRO A 110 -16.23 1.36 -15.40
CA PRO A 110 -16.60 0.90 -14.06
C PRO A 110 -17.47 -0.38 -14.03
N ASN A 111 -18.12 -0.73 -15.15
CA ASN A 111 -18.91 -1.96 -15.28
C ASN A 111 -18.04 -3.23 -15.45
N ILE A 112 -16.75 -3.09 -15.76
CA ILE A 112 -15.83 -4.21 -15.92
C ILE A 112 -15.17 -4.50 -14.58
N LYS A 113 -15.41 -5.70 -14.05
CA LYS A 113 -14.83 -6.11 -12.75
C LYS A 113 -13.31 -6.25 -12.85
N THR A 114 -12.60 -5.65 -11.89
CA THR A 114 -11.13 -5.67 -11.82
C THR A 114 -10.52 -6.70 -10.88
N HIS A 115 -11.39 -7.46 -10.21
CA HIS A 115 -11.01 -8.59 -9.37
C HIS A 115 -11.33 -9.92 -10.05
N SER A 116 -10.56 -10.96 -9.72
CA SER A 116 -10.88 -12.32 -10.16
C SER A 116 -12.12 -12.85 -9.42
N ARG A 117 -12.86 -13.81 -10.01
CA ARG A 117 -14.00 -14.47 -9.33
C ARG A 117 -13.63 -14.99 -7.95
N ALA A 118 -12.49 -15.69 -7.85
CA ALA A 118 -12.01 -16.23 -6.58
C ALA A 118 -11.65 -15.12 -5.56
N SER A 119 -11.19 -13.97 -6.04
CA SER A 119 -10.94 -12.81 -5.19
C SER A 119 -12.25 -12.20 -4.68
N GLU A 120 -13.25 -12.03 -5.56
CA GLU A 120 -14.59 -11.55 -5.19
C GLU A 120 -15.23 -12.50 -4.17
N GLU A 121 -15.28 -13.80 -4.45
CA GLU A 121 -15.82 -14.81 -3.53
C GLU A 121 -15.10 -14.81 -2.18
N LYS A 122 -13.78 -14.61 -2.16
CA LYS A 122 -13.03 -14.53 -0.92
C LYS A 122 -13.36 -13.27 -0.13
N LEU A 123 -13.53 -12.13 -0.80
CA LEU A 123 -13.95 -10.87 -0.17
C LEU A 123 -15.38 -10.97 0.36
N GLU A 124 -16.30 -11.54 -0.41
CA GLU A 124 -17.69 -11.77 -0.01
C GLU A 124 -17.77 -12.75 1.18
N LYS A 125 -17.05 -13.87 1.14
CA LYS A 125 -16.98 -14.81 2.27
C LYS A 125 -16.39 -14.15 3.52
N ALA A 126 -15.38 -13.30 3.37
CA ALA A 126 -14.79 -12.58 4.49
C ALA A 126 -15.77 -11.54 5.07
N ALA A 127 -16.50 -10.82 4.21
CA ALA A 127 -17.53 -9.87 4.63
C ALA A 127 -18.68 -10.59 5.35
N HIS A 128 -19.19 -11.68 4.77
CA HIS A 128 -20.23 -12.49 5.40
C HIS A 128 -19.75 -13.10 6.73
N ALA A 129 -18.54 -13.66 6.79
CA ALA A 129 -17.99 -14.20 8.03
C ALA A 129 -17.86 -13.12 9.12
N LEU A 130 -17.52 -11.88 8.74
CA LEU A 130 -17.50 -10.75 9.65
C LEU A 130 -18.91 -10.35 10.10
N GLU A 131 -19.89 -10.30 9.20
CA GLU A 131 -21.28 -10.00 9.54
C GLU A 131 -21.88 -11.02 10.50
N MET A 132 -21.53 -12.30 10.36
CA MET A 132 -21.91 -13.37 11.29
C MET A 132 -21.32 -13.18 12.70
N THR A 133 -20.34 -12.29 12.90
CA THR A 133 -19.83 -11.94 14.24
C THR A 133 -20.63 -10.84 14.93
N TYR A 134 -21.55 -10.19 14.22
CA TYR A 134 -22.35 -9.10 14.78
C TYR A 134 -23.51 -9.63 15.62
N VAL A 135 -23.89 -8.86 16.63
CA VAL A 135 -25.05 -9.18 17.45
C VAL A 135 -26.34 -8.88 16.67
N ASP A 136 -27.36 -9.72 16.85
CA ASP A 136 -28.66 -9.57 16.14
C ASP A 136 -29.40 -8.28 16.49
N SER A 137 -29.24 -7.80 17.73
CA SER A 137 -29.86 -6.58 18.23
C SER A 137 -28.83 -5.74 18.98
N LEU A 138 -28.71 -4.47 18.60
CA LEU A 138 -27.91 -3.49 19.31
C LEU A 138 -28.75 -2.81 20.39
N THR A 139 -28.10 -2.39 21.48
CA THR A 139 -28.73 -1.51 22.44
C THR A 139 -28.89 -0.10 21.83
N PRO A 140 -29.83 0.72 22.31
CA PRO A 140 -29.94 2.12 21.85
C PRO A 140 -28.65 2.92 22.04
N GLU A 141 -27.88 2.61 23.10
CA GLU A 141 -26.59 3.21 23.37
C GLU A 141 -25.52 2.82 22.33
N ALA A 142 -25.45 1.53 21.98
CA ALA A 142 -24.54 1.05 20.93
C ALA A 142 -24.89 1.62 19.55
N GLU A 143 -26.17 1.78 19.22
CA GLU A 143 -26.63 2.43 17.99
C GLU A 143 -26.18 3.90 17.94
N GLN A 144 -26.34 4.63 19.04
CA GLN A 144 -25.87 6.01 19.16
C GLN A 144 -24.35 6.10 19.01
N THR A 145 -23.61 5.19 19.65
CA THR A 145 -22.15 5.10 19.51
C THR A 145 -21.73 4.86 18.06
N ILE A 146 -22.40 3.95 17.34
CA ILE A 146 -22.12 3.71 15.92
C ILE A 146 -22.39 4.97 15.09
N ALA A 147 -23.46 5.70 15.36
CA ALA A 147 -23.76 6.96 14.67
C ALA A 147 -22.65 8.00 14.88
N ILE A 148 -22.24 8.22 16.14
CA ILE A 148 -21.15 9.15 16.51
C ILE A 148 -19.85 8.76 15.80
N LEU A 149 -19.46 7.48 15.84
CA LEU A 149 -18.24 7.00 15.20
C LEU A 149 -18.30 7.11 13.66
N SER A 150 -19.48 6.84 13.07
CA SER A 150 -19.68 6.92 11.61
C SER A 150 -19.60 8.36 11.10
N ASP A 151 -20.13 9.32 11.86
CA ASP A 151 -20.04 10.74 11.53
C ASP A 151 -18.61 11.25 11.67
N ALA A 152 -17.92 10.89 12.75
CA ALA A 152 -16.50 11.17 12.94
C ALA A 152 -15.63 10.59 11.82
N LYS A 153 -15.94 9.37 11.36
CA LYS A 153 -15.25 8.71 10.25
C LYS A 153 -15.45 9.49 8.96
N ARG A 154 -16.70 9.79 8.61
CA ARG A 154 -17.05 10.55 7.40
C ARG A 154 -16.41 11.93 7.38
N MET A 155 -16.30 12.57 8.55
CA MET A 155 -15.58 13.83 8.71
C MET A 155 -14.10 13.65 8.36
N LEU A 156 -13.39 12.69 8.96
CA LEU A 156 -11.98 12.43 8.67
C LEU A 156 -11.72 12.05 7.21
N GLU A 157 -12.61 11.30 6.58
CA GLU A 157 -12.49 10.89 5.17
C GLU A 157 -12.57 12.06 4.19
N ARG A 158 -13.25 13.16 4.56
CA ARG A 158 -13.27 14.41 3.77
C ARG A 158 -11.93 15.15 3.84
N GLY A 159 -11.15 14.92 4.89
CA GLY A 159 -9.82 15.51 5.08
C GLY A 159 -8.67 14.58 4.66
N SER A 160 -7.46 15.13 4.66
CA SER A 160 -6.23 14.37 4.41
C SER A 160 -5.25 14.35 5.58
N THR A 161 -5.49 15.13 6.64
CA THR A 161 -4.58 15.32 7.79
C THR A 161 -4.24 14.00 8.50
N TRP A 162 -5.15 13.02 8.49
CA TRP A 162 -4.90 11.68 9.07
C TRP A 162 -3.78 10.91 8.35
N LYS A 163 -3.53 11.20 7.07
CA LYS A 163 -2.43 10.60 6.29
C LYS A 163 -1.08 11.07 6.80
N GLU A 164 -0.96 12.38 7.06
CA GLU A 164 0.25 13.01 7.60
C GLU A 164 0.52 12.52 9.03
N LEU A 165 -0.53 12.42 9.87
CA LEU A 165 -0.45 11.85 11.20
C LEU A 165 0.10 10.42 11.19
N THR A 166 -0.44 9.58 10.31
CA THR A 166 0.02 8.19 10.14
C THR A 166 1.46 8.11 9.65
N PHE A 167 1.82 8.96 8.69
CA PHE A 167 3.18 9.01 8.14
C PHE A 167 4.19 9.45 9.21
N ALA A 168 3.88 10.50 9.96
CA ALA A 168 4.72 11.00 11.03
C ALA A 168 4.90 9.96 12.14
N ALA A 169 3.83 9.25 12.54
CA ALA A 169 3.91 8.16 13.52
C ALA A 169 4.83 7.01 13.04
N LYS A 170 4.70 6.60 11.76
CA LYS A 170 5.57 5.59 11.15
C LYS A 170 7.03 6.03 11.16
N ASN A 171 7.31 7.26 10.73
CA ASN A 171 8.66 7.81 10.70
C ASN A 171 9.27 7.90 12.11
N LYS A 172 8.53 8.45 13.08
CA LYS A 172 8.95 8.53 14.48
C LYS A 172 9.27 7.16 15.05
N ARG A 173 8.39 6.17 14.86
CA ARG A 173 8.63 4.79 15.29
C ARG A 173 9.92 4.21 14.71
N VAL A 174 10.19 4.43 13.43
CA VAL A 174 11.44 3.99 12.80
C VAL A 174 12.64 4.66 13.47
N GLN A 175 12.63 5.99 13.62
CA GLN A 175 13.75 6.74 14.18
C GLN A 175 14.01 6.47 15.66
N ASP A 176 12.96 6.16 16.44
CA ASP A 176 13.07 5.81 17.85
C ASP A 176 13.66 4.41 18.05
N ASN A 177 13.30 3.45 17.18
CA ASN A 177 13.79 2.07 17.27
C ASN A 177 15.18 1.84 16.65
N ILE A 178 15.75 2.80 15.91
CA ILE A 178 17.15 2.72 15.49
C ILE A 178 18.05 2.82 16.73
N ARG A 179 18.80 1.75 17.04
CA ARG A 179 19.74 1.76 18.18
C ARG A 179 20.89 2.75 17.91
N PRO A 180 21.37 3.47 18.95
CA PRO A 180 22.52 4.37 18.80
C PRO A 180 23.76 3.69 18.24
N THR A 181 24.02 2.43 18.65
CA THR A 181 25.16 1.64 18.15
C THR A 181 25.11 1.45 16.65
N TRP A 182 23.95 1.11 16.08
CA TRP A 182 23.77 0.99 14.63
C TRP A 182 24.05 2.29 13.88
N ARG A 183 23.70 3.45 14.46
CA ARG A 183 24.05 4.76 13.86
C ARG A 183 25.55 4.99 13.86
N ILE A 184 26.23 4.73 14.98
CA ILE A 184 27.69 4.87 15.08
C ILE A 184 28.37 3.93 14.09
N THR A 185 27.96 2.66 14.03
CA THR A 185 28.49 1.69 13.06
C THR A 185 28.25 2.15 11.63
N ALA A 186 27.07 2.68 11.29
CA ALA A 186 26.80 3.21 9.96
C ALA A 186 27.69 4.41 9.60
N ILE A 187 27.93 5.33 10.54
CA ILE A 187 28.84 6.47 10.35
C ILE A 187 30.28 6.01 10.15
N LEU A 188 30.77 5.10 10.99
CA LEU A 188 32.12 4.55 10.86
C LEU A 188 32.30 3.80 9.54
N LEU A 189 31.31 3.00 9.15
CA LEU A 189 31.31 2.28 7.89
C LEU A 189 31.27 3.23 6.70
N PHE A 190 30.46 4.30 6.76
CA PHE A 190 30.42 5.34 5.73
C PHE A 190 31.77 6.06 5.60
N GLY A 191 32.37 6.47 6.72
CA GLY A 191 33.68 7.12 6.74
C GLY A 191 34.79 6.21 6.20
N GLY A 192 34.82 4.95 6.64
CA GLY A 192 35.77 3.95 6.15
C GLY A 192 35.59 3.66 4.65
N ALA A 193 34.35 3.56 4.18
CA ALA A 193 34.06 3.36 2.76
C ALA A 193 34.44 4.56 1.89
N ALA A 194 34.25 5.79 2.40
CA ALA A 194 34.72 7.01 1.74
C ALA A 194 36.25 7.04 1.65
N LEU A 195 36.96 6.69 2.73
CA LEU A 195 38.42 6.58 2.73
C LEU A 195 38.92 5.50 1.74
N LEU A 196 38.26 4.34 1.69
CA LEU A 196 38.57 3.28 0.73
C LEU A 196 38.38 3.74 -0.72
N ALA A 197 37.29 4.45 -1.01
CA ALA A 197 37.04 5.00 -2.34
C ALA A 197 38.09 6.06 -2.73
N LEU A 198 38.44 6.97 -1.81
CA LEU A 198 39.50 7.97 -2.03
C LEU A 198 40.87 7.31 -2.23
N TYR A 199 41.18 6.26 -1.46
CA TYR A 199 42.40 5.49 -1.62
C TYR A 199 42.44 4.78 -2.99
N GLY A 200 41.32 4.20 -3.44
CA GLY A 200 41.20 3.61 -4.77
C GLY A 200 41.49 4.62 -5.89
N ILE A 201 40.92 5.84 -5.79
CA ILE A 201 41.21 6.95 -6.72
C ILE A 201 42.69 7.32 -6.70
N TYR A 202 43.28 7.48 -5.52
CA TYR A 202 44.71 7.81 -5.38
C TYR A 202 45.61 6.71 -5.95
N SER A 203 45.35 5.45 -5.63
CA SER A 203 46.11 4.31 -6.13
C SER A 203 46.00 4.17 -7.66
N PHE A 204 44.86 4.53 -8.24
CA PHE A 204 44.67 4.55 -9.70
C PHE A 204 45.63 5.54 -10.38
N THR A 205 45.87 6.71 -9.76
CA THR A 205 46.84 7.70 -10.28
C THR A 205 48.30 7.24 -10.19
N GLN A 206 48.59 6.24 -9.35
CA GLN A 206 49.94 5.70 -9.13
C GLN A 206 50.17 4.34 -9.82
N HIS A 207 49.29 3.94 -10.76
CA HIS A 207 49.32 2.64 -11.44
C HIS A 207 49.31 1.42 -10.49
N GLY A 208 48.65 1.51 -9.35
CA GLY A 208 48.52 0.41 -8.40
C GLY A 208 47.60 -0.71 -8.92
N SER A 209 48.05 -1.97 -8.80
CA SER A 209 47.40 -3.16 -9.36
C SER A 209 46.02 -3.51 -8.79
N TYR A 210 45.59 -2.88 -7.67
CA TYR A 210 44.32 -3.15 -6.98
C TYR A 210 43.42 -1.92 -6.82
N SER A 211 43.71 -0.85 -7.57
CA SER A 211 43.06 0.46 -7.43
C SER A 211 41.55 0.43 -7.73
N LEU A 212 41.14 -0.37 -8.71
CA LEU A 212 39.74 -0.49 -9.12
C LEU A 212 38.90 -1.25 -8.09
N GLU A 213 39.47 -2.29 -7.47
CA GLU A 213 38.82 -3.12 -6.45
C GLU A 213 38.50 -2.30 -5.20
N PHE A 214 39.44 -1.50 -4.72
CA PHE A 214 39.22 -0.62 -3.56
C PHE A 214 38.18 0.46 -3.85
N LEU A 215 38.21 1.06 -5.05
CA LEU A 215 37.23 2.05 -5.47
C LEU A 215 35.82 1.44 -5.53
N LEU A 216 35.65 0.31 -6.22
CA LEU A 216 34.36 -0.35 -6.35
C LEU A 216 33.83 -0.85 -5.01
N ALA A 217 34.69 -1.40 -4.15
CA ALA A 217 34.32 -1.82 -2.80
C ALA A 217 33.84 -0.63 -1.96
N GLY A 218 34.58 0.48 -1.95
CA GLY A 218 34.19 1.70 -1.25
C GLY A 218 32.83 2.23 -1.73
N LEU A 219 32.64 2.34 -3.05
CA LEU A 219 31.37 2.79 -3.64
C LEU A 219 30.20 1.83 -3.33
N ALA A 220 30.43 0.53 -3.37
CA ALA A 220 29.40 -0.46 -3.03
C ALA A 220 28.96 -0.34 -1.57
N ILE A 221 29.92 -0.21 -0.64
CA ILE A 221 29.61 -0.03 0.78
C ILE A 221 28.87 1.30 1.01
N LEU A 222 29.31 2.39 0.38
CA LEU A 222 28.61 3.69 0.46
C LEU A 222 27.16 3.57 -0.03
N ALA A 223 26.94 2.91 -1.17
CA ALA A 223 25.60 2.70 -1.72
C ALA A 223 24.70 1.92 -0.76
N VAL A 224 25.21 0.86 -0.12
CA VAL A 224 24.48 0.08 0.88
C VAL A 224 24.12 0.92 2.11
N VAL A 225 25.09 1.69 2.64
CA VAL A 225 24.86 2.51 3.84
C VAL A 225 23.85 3.64 3.57
N LEU A 226 23.92 4.28 2.39
CA LEU A 226 22.95 5.29 1.96
C LEU A 226 21.55 4.68 1.76
N ALA A 227 21.46 3.50 1.14
CA ALA A 227 20.19 2.79 0.94
C ALA A 227 19.54 2.37 2.27
N ALA A 228 20.35 2.06 3.29
CA ALA A 228 19.85 1.64 4.60
C ALA A 228 19.14 2.76 5.40
N ARG A 229 19.31 4.05 5.01
CA ARG A 229 18.70 5.22 5.69
C ARG A 229 18.97 5.28 7.20
N VAL A 230 20.11 4.71 7.64
CA VAL A 230 20.52 4.68 9.05
C VAL A 230 21.34 5.92 9.42
N LEU A 231 21.95 6.58 8.42
CA LEU A 231 22.73 7.79 8.64
C LEU A 231 21.85 8.96 9.07
N PRO A 232 22.24 9.70 10.12
CA PRO A 232 21.51 10.90 10.53
C PRO A 232 21.67 11.98 9.46
N THR A 233 20.59 12.30 8.75
CA THR A 233 20.51 13.48 7.88
C THR A 233 19.63 14.56 8.54
N GLY A 234 19.57 15.75 7.95
CA GLY A 234 18.73 16.85 8.47
C GLY A 234 17.26 16.46 8.67
N THR A 235 16.75 15.53 7.86
CA THR A 235 15.37 15.02 7.89
C THR A 235 15.25 13.63 8.51
N GLN A 236 16.33 12.85 8.60
CA GLN A 236 16.32 11.47 9.11
C GLN A 236 17.01 11.39 10.48
N ASN A 237 16.43 12.03 11.48
CA ASN A 237 16.90 11.93 12.87
C ASN A 237 15.72 12.01 13.86
N ARG A 238 15.98 11.65 15.13
CA ARG A 238 14.95 11.62 16.18
C ARG A 238 14.31 12.98 16.42
N LYS A 239 15.09 14.07 16.39
CA LYS A 239 14.56 15.42 16.64
C LYS A 239 13.64 15.89 15.51
N ALA A 240 14.03 15.64 14.27
CA ALA A 240 13.20 15.94 13.10
C ALA A 240 11.90 15.13 13.14
N ALA A 241 11.99 13.82 13.37
CA ALA A 241 10.79 12.97 13.45
C ALA A 241 9.87 13.34 14.63
N GLU A 242 10.42 13.76 15.77
CA GLU A 242 9.64 14.31 16.88
C GLU A 242 8.92 15.60 16.47
N LYS A 243 9.62 16.53 15.83
CA LYS A 243 9.03 17.78 15.35
C LYS A 243 7.91 17.52 14.34
N ASP A 244 8.12 16.62 13.40
CA ASP A 244 7.12 16.22 12.39
C ASP A 244 5.89 15.62 13.07
N TRP A 245 6.08 14.76 14.08
CA TRP A 245 5.00 14.19 14.87
C TRP A 245 4.18 15.24 15.63
N GLN A 246 4.85 16.17 16.33
CA GLN A 246 4.18 17.26 17.04
C GLN A 246 3.43 18.20 16.09
N THR A 247 4.00 18.46 14.91
CA THR A 247 3.35 19.28 13.88
C THR A 247 2.09 18.59 13.36
N ALA A 248 2.17 17.30 13.03
CA ALA A 248 1.02 16.53 12.56
C ALA A 248 -0.10 16.41 13.62
N LEU A 249 0.26 16.30 14.91
CA LEU A 249 -0.71 16.34 16.00
C LEU A 249 -1.39 17.71 16.10
N ALA A 250 -0.64 18.80 16.03
CA ALA A 250 -1.19 20.15 16.09
C ALA A 250 -2.10 20.46 14.88
N ASP A 251 -1.72 20.00 13.69
CA ASP A 251 -2.52 20.15 12.48
C ASP A 251 -3.81 19.33 12.56
N MET A 252 -3.74 18.10 13.08
CA MET A 252 -4.93 17.29 13.33
C MET A 252 -5.83 17.94 14.39
N GLU A 253 -5.29 18.44 15.49
CA GLU A 253 -6.06 19.12 16.53
C GLU A 253 -6.75 20.38 15.98
N ARG A 254 -6.05 21.17 15.16
CA ARG A 254 -6.64 22.33 14.47
C ARG A 254 -7.74 21.89 13.49
N TYR A 255 -7.51 20.83 12.74
CA TYR A 255 -8.50 20.28 11.81
C TYR A 255 -9.78 19.87 12.56
N LEU A 256 -9.63 19.08 13.63
CA LEU A 256 -10.75 18.65 14.48
C LEU A 256 -11.49 19.85 15.07
N LYS A 257 -10.78 20.82 15.69
CA LYS A 257 -11.40 22.04 16.23
C LYS A 257 -12.19 22.84 15.19
N ASN A 258 -11.70 22.91 13.96
CA ASN A 258 -12.38 23.64 12.89
C ASN A 258 -13.66 22.93 12.42
N GLN A 259 -13.60 21.59 12.28
CA GLN A 259 -14.76 20.79 11.88
C GLN A 259 -15.82 20.68 12.99
N GLN A 260 -15.38 20.73 14.25
CA GLN A 260 -16.25 20.59 15.43
C GLN A 260 -16.85 21.90 15.94
N ARG A 261 -16.72 23.02 15.23
CA ARG A 261 -17.44 24.26 15.58
C ARG A 261 -18.96 24.03 15.51
N GLY A 262 -19.55 23.59 16.62
CA GLY A 262 -20.98 23.28 16.77
C GLY A 262 -21.33 21.80 16.94
N GLN A 263 -20.35 20.88 16.96
CA GLN A 263 -20.55 19.45 17.23
C GLN A 263 -19.75 19.06 18.49
N GLY A 264 -20.22 18.06 19.25
CA GLY A 264 -19.63 17.64 20.53
C GLY A 264 -18.16 17.17 20.43
N THR A 265 -17.61 16.74 21.56
CA THR A 265 -16.21 16.25 21.67
C THR A 265 -15.94 15.10 20.69
N PHE A 266 -14.73 15.06 20.12
CA PHE A 266 -14.34 14.01 19.18
C PHE A 266 -14.27 12.67 19.91
N PRO A 267 -14.79 11.56 19.36
CA PRO A 267 -14.94 10.30 20.10
C PRO A 267 -13.62 9.58 20.40
N VAL A 268 -12.49 10.06 19.88
CA VAL A 268 -11.16 9.50 20.16
C VAL A 268 -10.14 10.61 20.42
N PRO A 269 -9.05 10.33 21.16
CA PRO A 269 -7.92 11.23 21.27
C PRO A 269 -7.31 11.58 19.89
N VAL A 270 -6.74 12.79 19.78
CA VAL A 270 -6.16 13.33 18.53
C VAL A 270 -5.14 12.38 17.92
N GLN A 271 -4.30 11.74 18.75
CA GLN A 271 -3.29 10.79 18.29
C GLN A 271 -3.85 9.54 17.58
N TYR A 272 -5.14 9.23 17.76
CA TYR A 272 -5.83 8.10 17.16
C TYR A 272 -6.87 8.51 16.11
N ALA A 273 -6.90 9.78 15.73
CA ALA A 273 -7.85 10.33 14.75
C ALA A 273 -7.58 9.81 13.32
N HIS A 274 -8.11 8.62 13.03
CA HIS A 274 -7.92 7.94 11.75
C HIS A 274 -9.18 7.17 11.32
N PRO A 275 -9.60 7.21 10.04
CA PRO A 275 -10.82 6.52 9.58
C PRO A 275 -10.85 5.03 9.91
N ILE A 276 -9.73 4.32 9.71
CA ILE A 276 -9.61 2.87 10.05
C ILE A 276 -9.73 2.61 11.56
N VAL A 277 -9.32 3.54 12.44
CA VAL A 277 -9.52 3.39 13.89
C VAL A 277 -11.02 3.38 14.19
N LEU A 278 -11.74 4.37 13.66
CA LEU A 278 -13.19 4.48 13.84
C LEU A 278 -13.94 3.31 13.20
N GLU A 279 -13.51 2.84 12.03
CA GLU A 279 -14.08 1.65 11.38
C GLU A 279 -13.90 0.38 12.25
N ARG A 280 -12.73 0.20 12.88
CA ARG A 280 -12.53 -0.93 13.81
C ARG A 280 -13.37 -0.77 15.08
N MET A 281 -13.50 0.44 15.62
CA MET A 281 -14.37 0.70 16.77
C MET A 281 -15.85 0.42 16.45
N ILE A 282 -16.35 0.82 15.28
CA ILE A 282 -17.70 0.49 14.81
C ILE A 282 -17.89 -1.03 14.76
N ARG A 283 -16.90 -1.77 14.22
CA ARG A 283 -16.95 -3.24 14.20
C ARG A 283 -16.99 -3.84 15.60
N ILE A 284 -16.21 -3.32 16.54
CA ILE A 284 -16.20 -3.76 17.94
C ILE A 284 -17.56 -3.57 18.59
N VAL A 285 -18.21 -2.42 18.38
CA VAL A 285 -19.56 -2.14 18.89
C VAL A 285 -20.60 -3.05 18.23
N ARG A 286 -20.51 -3.26 16.92
CA ARG A 286 -21.39 -4.21 16.19
C ARG A 286 -21.23 -5.66 16.66
N GLN A 287 -20.05 -6.04 17.14
CA GLN A 287 -19.78 -7.34 17.75
C GLN A 287 -20.30 -7.45 19.19
N GLY A 288 -20.91 -6.39 19.74
CA GLY A 288 -21.40 -6.36 21.12
C GLY A 288 -20.28 -6.31 22.18
N LYS A 289 -19.05 -6.01 21.78
CA LYS A 289 -17.88 -5.96 22.70
C LYS A 289 -17.75 -4.63 23.46
N ALA A 290 -18.50 -3.61 23.06
CA ALA A 290 -18.48 -2.28 23.67
C ALA A 290 -19.83 -1.58 23.44
N GLN A 291 -20.21 -0.70 24.37
CA GLN A 291 -21.41 0.13 24.29
C GLN A 291 -21.06 1.60 24.00
N THR A 292 -19.92 2.08 24.48
CA THR A 292 -19.46 3.47 24.35
C THR A 292 -18.23 3.62 23.44
N PRO A 293 -17.93 4.83 22.94
CA PRO A 293 -16.69 5.10 22.20
C PRO A 293 -15.42 4.76 22.99
N GLU A 294 -15.40 5.04 24.29
CA GLU A 294 -14.27 4.80 25.17
C GLU A 294 -13.99 3.30 25.33
N GLU A 295 -15.04 2.52 25.61
CA GLU A 295 -14.94 1.05 25.69
C GLU A 295 -14.47 0.46 24.35
N ALA A 296 -15.00 0.95 23.23
CA ALA A 296 -14.62 0.47 21.91
C ALA A 296 -13.12 0.75 21.61
N LEU A 297 -12.61 1.90 22.07
CA LEU A 297 -11.20 2.24 21.95
C LEU A 297 -10.32 1.35 22.83
N ASP A 298 -10.75 1.03 24.05
CA ASP A 298 -10.00 0.17 24.97
C ASP A 298 -9.94 -1.29 24.47
N VAL A 299 -11.03 -1.80 23.91
CA VAL A 299 -11.03 -3.10 23.22
C VAL A 299 -10.09 -3.05 22.02
N LEU A 300 -10.12 -2.00 21.21
CA LEU A 300 -9.21 -1.84 20.07
C LEU A 300 -7.74 -1.81 20.51
N LYS A 301 -7.41 -1.05 21.57
CA LYS A 301 -6.06 -1.02 22.15
C LYS A 301 -5.61 -2.43 22.57
N SER A 302 -6.50 -3.19 23.19
CA SER A 302 -6.24 -4.56 23.65
C SER A 302 -6.00 -5.53 22.47
N GLU A 303 -6.85 -5.48 21.45
CA GLU A 303 -6.68 -6.27 20.21
C GLU A 303 -5.35 -5.94 19.52
N LEU A 304 -5.01 -4.65 19.40
CA LEU A 304 -3.74 -4.21 18.79
C LEU A 304 -2.52 -4.66 19.59
N ARG A 305 -2.60 -4.69 20.93
CA ARG A 305 -1.53 -5.21 21.81
C ARG A 305 -1.35 -6.72 21.64
N ALA A 306 -2.43 -7.48 21.49
CA ALA A 306 -2.38 -8.94 21.32
C ALA A 306 -1.68 -9.37 20.01
N LEU A 307 -1.73 -8.53 18.97
CA LEU A 307 -1.10 -8.79 17.69
C LEU A 307 0.43 -8.76 17.79
N ASN A 308 1.07 -9.92 17.66
CA ASN A 308 2.52 -10.07 17.62
C ASN A 308 2.96 -10.90 16.38
N ARG A 309 4.26 -11.15 16.24
CA ARG A 309 4.84 -11.86 15.07
C ARG A 309 4.27 -13.28 14.86
N SER A 310 3.74 -13.91 15.90
CA SER A 310 3.18 -15.27 15.82
C SER A 310 1.72 -15.30 15.36
N VAL A 311 1.03 -14.16 15.34
CA VAL A 311 -0.38 -14.09 14.95
C VAL A 311 -0.49 -13.89 13.44
N THR A 312 -1.21 -14.81 12.78
CA THR A 312 -1.52 -14.70 11.35
C THR A 312 -2.89 -14.07 11.18
N VAL A 313 -2.96 -12.98 10.42
CA VAL A 313 -4.20 -12.24 10.11
C VAL A 313 -4.47 -12.27 8.61
N SER A 314 -5.69 -11.91 8.20
CA SER A 314 -5.98 -11.72 6.79
C SER A 314 -5.19 -10.54 6.20
N GLN A 315 -5.00 -10.51 4.87
CA GLN A 315 -4.28 -9.39 4.23
C GLN A 315 -4.99 -8.04 4.49
N SER A 316 -6.32 -8.01 4.38
CA SER A 316 -7.09 -6.81 4.65
C SER A 316 -6.90 -6.33 6.09
N GLU A 317 -6.94 -7.24 7.05
CA GLU A 317 -6.70 -6.90 8.45
C GLU A 317 -5.24 -6.44 8.69
N TYR A 318 -4.28 -7.09 8.04
CA TYR A 318 -2.87 -6.68 8.09
C TYR A 318 -2.68 -5.24 7.59
N ASP A 319 -3.33 -4.86 6.49
CA ASP A 319 -3.23 -3.53 5.91
C ASP A 319 -3.83 -2.47 6.84
N GLU A 320 -4.98 -2.77 7.47
CA GLU A 320 -5.60 -1.93 8.49
C GLU A 320 -4.70 -1.75 9.72
N ILE A 321 -4.18 -2.85 10.27
CA ILE A 321 -3.29 -2.85 11.43
C ILE A 321 -2.02 -2.03 11.12
N THR A 322 -1.43 -2.25 9.95
CA THR A 322 -0.19 -1.57 9.53
C THR A 322 -0.42 -0.07 9.30
N ALA A 323 -1.64 0.34 8.95
CA ALA A 323 -2.01 1.75 8.89
C ALA A 323 -2.06 2.38 10.29
N ILE A 324 -2.76 1.77 11.26
CA ILE A 324 -3.08 2.45 12.53
C ILE A 324 -2.11 2.18 13.67
N LYS A 325 -1.58 0.95 13.78
CA LYS A 325 -0.78 0.50 14.93
C LYS A 325 0.47 1.36 15.23
N PRO A 326 1.15 1.97 14.25
CA PRO A 326 2.25 2.89 14.54
C PRO A 326 1.87 4.04 15.49
N MET A 327 0.67 4.61 15.36
CA MET A 327 0.19 5.69 16.24
C MET A 327 0.04 5.21 17.69
N PHE A 328 -0.61 4.06 17.89
CA PHE A 328 -0.75 3.41 19.20
C PHE A 328 0.59 3.10 19.85
N LEU A 329 1.57 2.64 19.07
CA LEU A 329 2.88 2.29 19.59
C LEU A 329 3.73 3.51 19.94
N VAL A 330 3.59 4.62 19.19
CA VAL A 330 4.29 5.88 19.50
C VAL A 330 3.75 6.50 20.80
N CYS A 331 2.46 6.36 21.04
CA CYS A 331 1.78 6.85 22.25
C CYS A 331 1.68 5.82 23.37
N ASN A 332 2.38 4.67 23.29
CA ASN A 332 2.31 3.59 24.29
C ASN A 332 0.89 3.11 24.64
N TYR A 333 -0.07 3.27 23.73
CA TYR A 333 -1.50 3.00 23.91
C TYR A 333 -2.17 3.85 25.00
N GLU A 334 -1.57 5.01 25.36
CA GLU A 334 -2.17 6.02 26.25
C GLU A 334 -3.35 6.71 25.58
#